data_AF-A0A960QZ08-F1
#
_entry.id   AF-A0A960QZ08-F1
#
_cell.length_a   1.000
_cell.length_b   1.000
_cell.length_c   1.000
_cell.angle_alpha   90.00
_cell.angle_beta   90.00
_cell.angle_gamma   90.00
#
_symmetry.space_group_name_H-M   'P 1'
#
loop_
_entity.id
_entity.type
_entity.pdbx_description
1 polymer ?
#
loop_
_entity_poly.entity_id
_entity_poly.type
_entity_poly.pdbx_seq_one_letter_code
_entity_poly.pdbx_strand_id
1 'polypeptide(L)'
;MMRDFDDIDLDAEEDYEIRQRSRDEDYRKAYADWVESLPPEERERLGELGLDRPSVPGAGTGAPSRDLAESSLAACEPEEIDEDESAPAEPLSLAEPDPERLHDLLRRLVGELIGQDNARLSLECLALVTGLAYCGDSMTDIAKRHGVTRAAVSKRCVELTRALNLQPSRAMRSLPARQSYRRARLKHLSSQI
;
A
#
# COMPACT_ATOMS: atom_id res chain seq x y z
N MET A 1 6.07 -19.12 26.98
CA MET A 1 6.51 -17.75 27.31
C MET A 1 6.15 -16.89 26.11
N MET A 2 4.96 -16.28 26.16
CA MET A 2 4.36 -15.48 25.08
C MET A 2 5.11 -14.15 25.09
N ARG A 3 5.77 -13.77 23.98
CA ARG A 3 6.26 -12.41 23.79
C ARG A 3 5.10 -11.61 23.22
N ASP A 4 4.70 -10.59 23.95
CA ASP A 4 3.75 -9.56 23.52
C ASP A 4 4.20 -9.00 22.17
N PHE A 5 3.29 -9.06 21.19
CA PHE A 5 3.53 -8.64 19.80
C PHE A 5 2.78 -7.31 19.51
N ASP A 6 2.65 -6.46 20.53
CA ASP A 6 1.97 -5.17 20.47
C ASP A 6 2.91 -3.95 20.36
N ASP A 7 4.23 -4.15 20.14
CA ASP A 7 5.11 -3.05 19.73
C ASP A 7 4.97 -2.83 18.21
N ILE A 8 3.85 -2.23 17.80
CA ILE A 8 3.94 -1.21 16.75
C ILE A 8 4.87 -0.17 17.34
N ASP A 9 5.92 0.20 16.60
CA ASP A 9 6.96 1.16 17.02
C ASP A 9 6.32 2.56 17.15
N LEU A 10 5.51 2.74 18.20
CA LEU A 10 4.81 3.99 18.54
C LEU A 10 5.82 5.11 18.66
N ASP A 11 7.02 4.80 19.15
CA ASP A 11 8.16 5.69 19.22
C ASP A 11 8.57 6.23 17.83
N ALA A 12 8.50 5.42 16.77
CA ALA A 12 8.85 5.84 15.41
C ALA A 12 7.76 6.70 14.74
N GLU A 13 6.48 6.46 15.05
CA GLU A 13 5.36 7.30 14.60
C GLU A 13 5.35 8.63 15.36
N GLU A 14 5.54 8.61 16.69
CA GLU A 14 5.73 9.80 17.52
C GLU A 14 6.91 10.64 17.02
N ASP A 15 8.05 10.02 16.70
CA ASP A 15 9.23 10.69 16.12
C ASP A 15 8.96 11.33 14.75
N TYR A 16 8.04 10.76 13.95
CA TYR A 16 7.64 11.35 12.68
C TYR A 16 6.72 12.54 12.89
N GLU A 17 5.68 12.40 13.72
CA GLU A 17 4.73 13.46 14.02
C GLU A 17 5.41 14.69 14.65
N ILE A 18 6.37 14.47 15.54
CA ILE A 18 7.17 15.55 16.16
C ILE A 18 7.99 16.29 15.09
N ARG A 19 8.68 15.55 14.20
CA ARG A 19 9.47 16.17 13.12
C ARG A 19 8.59 16.89 12.10
N GLN A 20 7.42 16.36 11.79
CA GLN A 20 6.48 16.99 10.87
C GLN A 20 5.91 18.27 11.46
N ARG A 21 5.53 18.26 12.74
CA ARG A 21 5.04 19.47 13.45
C ARG A 21 6.07 20.60 13.43
N SER A 22 7.34 20.28 13.71
CA SER A 22 8.42 21.26 13.65
C SER A 22 8.58 21.85 12.24
N ARG A 23 8.52 21.02 11.19
CA ARG A 23 8.61 21.49 9.79
C ARG A 23 7.40 22.33 9.38
N ASP A 24 6.21 21.95 9.83
CA ASP A 24 4.98 22.69 9.59
C ASP A 24 5.03 24.06 10.28
N GLU A 25 5.58 24.15 11.49
CA GLU A 25 5.82 25.42 12.19
C GLU A 25 6.82 26.31 11.45
N ASP A 26 7.94 25.75 11.00
CA ASP A 26 8.94 26.46 10.21
C ASP A 26 8.32 27.00 8.90
N TYR A 27 7.52 26.18 8.22
CA TYR A 27 6.82 26.56 7.00
C TYR A 27 5.79 27.68 7.24
N ARG A 28 4.98 27.60 8.31
CA ARG A 28 4.03 28.68 8.65
C ARG A 28 4.73 30.01 8.85
N LYS A 29 5.88 30.00 9.53
CA LYS A 29 6.68 31.20 9.77
C LYS A 29 7.25 31.76 8.46
N ALA A 30 7.91 30.93 7.66
CA ALA A 30 8.47 31.35 6.38
C ALA A 30 7.40 31.89 5.42
N TYR A 31 6.20 31.29 5.44
CA TYR A 31 5.08 31.76 4.63
C TYR A 31 4.55 33.12 5.11
N ALA A 32 4.43 33.33 6.42
CA ALA A 32 4.03 34.63 6.97
C ALA A 32 5.04 35.73 6.61
N ASP A 33 6.34 35.46 6.80
CA ASP A 33 7.42 36.38 6.45
C ASP A 33 7.39 36.72 4.94
N TRP A 34 7.10 35.74 4.08
CA TRP A 34 6.93 35.95 2.64
C TRP A 34 5.72 36.83 2.33
N VAL A 35 4.54 36.55 2.90
CA VAL A 35 3.33 37.37 2.69
C VAL A 35 3.54 38.81 3.17
N GLU A 36 4.27 39.01 4.27
CA GLU A 36 4.61 40.34 4.78
C GLU A 36 5.59 41.10 3.87
N SER A 37 6.47 40.38 3.16
CA SER A 37 7.43 40.98 2.22
C SER A 37 6.79 41.48 0.92
N LEU A 38 5.53 41.11 0.63
CA LEU A 38 4.86 41.45 -0.62
C LEU A 38 4.25 42.86 -0.60
N PRO A 39 4.22 43.54 -1.75
CA PRO A 39 3.46 44.78 -1.93
C PRO A 39 1.98 44.61 -1.58
N PRO A 40 1.30 45.68 -1.10
CA PRO A 40 -0.11 45.61 -0.71
C PRO A 40 -1.04 45.14 -1.83
N GLU A 41 -0.75 45.50 -3.09
CA GLU A 41 -1.51 45.04 -4.26
C GLU A 41 -1.42 43.53 -4.49
N GLU A 42 -0.26 42.93 -4.23
CA GLU A 42 -0.04 41.50 -4.39
C GLU A 42 -0.67 40.69 -3.24
N ARG A 43 -0.69 41.27 -2.03
CA ARG A 43 -1.39 40.69 -0.89
C ARG A 43 -2.90 40.64 -1.08
N GLU A 44 -3.47 41.67 -1.71
CA GLU A 44 -4.90 41.70 -2.04
C GLU A 44 -5.25 40.63 -3.07
N ARG A 45 -4.44 40.47 -4.13
CA ARG A 45 -4.58 39.38 -5.11
C ARG A 45 -4.44 37.99 -4.48
N LEU A 46 -3.55 37.80 -3.51
CA LEU A 46 -3.45 36.54 -2.77
C LEU A 46 -4.73 36.25 -1.98
N GLY A 47 -5.32 37.27 -1.37
CA GLY A 47 -6.62 37.17 -0.69
C GLY A 47 -7.75 36.76 -1.63
N GLU A 48 -7.81 37.34 -2.84
CA GLU A 48 -8.79 36.96 -3.87
C GLU A 48 -8.66 35.49 -4.31
N LEU A 49 -7.43 34.97 -4.35
CA LEU A 49 -7.13 33.58 -4.71
C LEU A 49 -7.26 32.59 -3.53
N GLY A 50 -7.56 33.06 -2.32
CA GLY A 50 -7.60 32.23 -1.11
C GLY A 50 -6.22 31.68 -0.70
N LEU A 51 -5.15 32.36 -1.11
CA LEU A 51 -3.76 32.05 -0.83
C LEU A 51 -3.17 33.02 0.21
N ASP A 52 -4.00 33.60 1.07
CA ASP A 52 -3.57 34.47 2.16
C ASP A 52 -3.07 33.67 3.38
N ARG A 53 -3.25 32.34 3.36
CA ARG A 53 -2.92 31.44 4.48
C ARG A 53 -2.02 30.29 4.03
N PRO A 54 -1.05 29.88 4.88
CA PRO A 54 -0.22 28.73 4.59
C PRO A 54 -1.07 27.47 4.52
N SER A 55 -0.90 26.69 3.44
CA SER A 55 -1.54 25.39 3.29
C SER A 55 -0.78 24.35 4.11
N VAL A 56 -1.19 24.19 5.37
CA VAL A 56 -0.69 23.12 6.24
C VAL A 56 -1.83 22.14 6.48
N PRO A 57 -1.62 20.82 6.29
CA PRO A 57 -2.61 19.85 6.71
C PRO A 57 -2.91 20.09 8.19
N GLY A 58 -4.18 20.31 8.53
CA GLY A 58 -4.58 20.33 9.93
C GLY A 58 -4.22 18.99 10.55
N ALA A 59 -3.97 18.96 11.86
CA ALA A 59 -3.92 17.70 12.60
C ALA A 59 -5.19 16.90 12.27
N GLY A 60 -5.05 15.88 11.42
CA GLY A 60 -6.15 15.01 11.00
C GLY A 60 -6.90 15.31 9.70
N THR A 61 -6.29 15.92 8.66
CA THR A 61 -6.91 15.89 7.30
C THR A 61 -6.11 15.17 6.21
N GLY A 62 -5.13 14.34 6.61
CA GLY A 62 -4.81 13.11 5.88
C GLY A 62 -5.60 11.98 6.53
N ALA A 63 -6.71 11.58 5.90
CA ALA A 63 -7.62 10.47 6.22
C ALA A 63 -7.43 9.78 7.60
N PRO A 64 -8.42 9.84 8.52
CA PRO A 64 -8.31 9.41 9.93
C PRO A 64 -8.15 7.89 10.15
N SER A 65 -7.81 7.11 9.13
CA SER A 65 -7.57 5.66 9.29
C SER A 65 -6.71 4.99 8.21
N ARG A 66 -6.31 5.70 7.14
CA ARG A 66 -5.61 5.10 5.99
C ARG A 66 -4.83 6.15 5.23
N ASP A 67 -3.54 5.93 5.06
CA ASP A 67 -2.68 6.75 4.19
C ASP A 67 -3.24 6.77 2.76
N LEU A 68 -3.18 7.90 2.05
CA LEU A 68 -3.58 7.99 0.65
C LEU A 68 -2.73 7.04 -0.23
N ALA A 69 -1.47 6.82 0.13
CA ALA A 69 -0.60 5.81 -0.50
C ALA A 69 -1.03 4.36 -0.18
N GLU A 70 -1.88 4.17 0.82
CA GLU A 70 -2.59 2.91 1.08
C GLU A 70 -3.95 2.85 0.36
N SER A 71 -4.39 3.96 -0.25
CA SER A 71 -5.57 4.00 -1.08
C SER A 71 -5.24 3.53 -2.50
N SER A 72 -6.18 2.78 -3.05
CA SER A 72 -6.19 2.36 -4.45
C SER A 72 -6.11 3.51 -5.45
N LEU A 73 -6.46 4.73 -5.05
CA LEU A 73 -6.51 5.92 -5.90
C LEU A 73 -5.13 6.58 -6.14
N ALA A 74 -4.11 6.25 -5.35
CA ALA A 74 -2.78 6.87 -5.43
C ALA A 74 -1.77 6.06 -6.26
N ALA A 75 -2.23 5.17 -7.13
CA ALA A 75 -1.33 4.37 -7.96
C ALA A 75 -0.71 5.24 -9.06
N CYS A 76 0.62 5.29 -9.12
CA CYS A 76 1.32 5.53 -10.38
C CYS A 76 1.19 4.25 -11.20
N GLU A 77 0.38 4.26 -12.25
CA GLU A 77 0.58 3.30 -13.33
C GLU A 77 2.03 3.48 -13.81
N PRO A 78 2.77 2.41 -14.14
CA PRO A 78 4.03 2.59 -14.84
C PRO A 78 3.69 3.39 -16.10
N GLU A 79 4.21 4.62 -16.21
CA GLU A 79 4.24 5.31 -17.50
C GLU A 79 4.92 4.33 -18.45
N GLU A 80 4.14 3.76 -19.36
CA GLU A 80 4.68 3.13 -20.55
C GLU A 80 5.46 4.25 -21.24
N ILE A 81 6.79 4.14 -21.21
CA ILE A 81 7.64 5.02 -22.01
C ILE A 81 7.25 4.69 -23.45
N ASP A 82 6.48 5.59 -24.08
CA ASP A 82 6.12 5.53 -25.49
C ASP A 82 7.40 5.74 -26.33
N GLU A 83 8.16 4.66 -26.49
CA GLU A 83 9.17 4.49 -27.52
C GLU A 83 8.74 3.34 -28.43
N ASP A 84 7.69 3.55 -29.23
CA ASP A 84 7.83 3.49 -30.69
C ASP A 84 6.51 3.74 -31.45
N GLU A 85 6.72 4.31 -32.63
CA GLU A 85 5.77 4.73 -33.64
C GLU A 85 4.80 3.61 -34.09
N SER A 86 3.50 3.83 -33.84
CA SER A 86 2.32 3.28 -34.56
C SER A 86 2.45 1.89 -35.23
N ALA A 87 2.20 0.82 -34.47
CA ALA A 87 1.75 -0.45 -35.04
C ALA A 87 0.22 -0.58 -34.83
N PRO A 88 -0.57 -0.99 -35.85
CA PRO A 88 -2.00 -1.14 -35.69
C PRO A 88 -2.30 -2.21 -34.63
N ALA A 89 -3.07 -1.83 -33.62
CA ALA A 89 -3.54 -2.72 -32.57
C ALA A 89 -4.24 -3.93 -33.20
N GLU A 90 -3.60 -5.09 -33.16
CA GLU A 90 -4.28 -6.34 -33.47
C GLU A 90 -5.45 -6.50 -32.50
N PRO A 91 -6.64 -6.91 -32.97
CA PRO A 91 -7.75 -7.17 -32.08
C PRO A 91 -7.30 -8.20 -31.06
N LEU A 92 -7.47 -7.88 -29.77
CA LEU A 92 -7.28 -8.80 -28.65
C LEU A 92 -8.03 -10.10 -28.95
N SER A 93 -7.32 -11.07 -29.52
CA SER A 93 -7.84 -12.42 -29.67
C SER A 93 -7.96 -12.96 -28.27
N LEU A 94 -9.20 -12.99 -27.76
CA LEU A 94 -9.57 -13.78 -26.59
C LEU A 94 -9.43 -15.24 -27.02
N ALA A 95 -8.18 -15.71 -27.10
CA ALA A 95 -7.87 -17.11 -27.32
C ALA A 95 -8.67 -17.90 -26.28
N GLU A 96 -9.48 -18.85 -26.74
CA GLU A 96 -10.25 -19.68 -25.84
C GLU A 96 -9.30 -20.27 -24.80
N PRO A 97 -9.64 -20.18 -23.50
CA PRO A 97 -8.76 -20.63 -22.45
C PRO A 97 -8.49 -22.12 -22.67
N ASP A 98 -7.22 -22.46 -22.88
CA ASP A 98 -6.77 -23.85 -23.04
C ASP A 98 -7.35 -24.70 -21.87
N PRO A 99 -8.25 -25.66 -22.18
CA PRO A 99 -8.96 -26.40 -21.14
C PRO A 99 -8.00 -27.23 -20.28
N GLU A 100 -6.85 -27.64 -20.82
CA GLU A 100 -5.84 -28.37 -20.06
C GLU A 100 -5.16 -27.46 -19.04
N ARG A 101 -4.85 -26.21 -19.42
CA ARG A 101 -4.32 -25.18 -18.50
C ARG A 101 -5.31 -24.82 -17.41
N LEU A 102 -6.59 -24.63 -17.76
CA LEU A 102 -7.63 -24.35 -16.78
C LEU A 102 -7.77 -25.50 -15.78
N HIS A 103 -7.78 -26.74 -16.27
CA HIS A 103 -7.86 -27.92 -15.42
C HIS A 103 -6.60 -28.10 -14.55
N ASP A 104 -5.40 -27.74 -15.05
CA ASP A 104 -4.17 -27.76 -14.25
C ASP A 104 -4.20 -26.71 -13.12
N LEU A 105 -4.67 -25.50 -13.41
CA LEU A 105 -4.86 -24.45 -12.40
C LEU A 105 -5.87 -24.88 -11.32
N LEU A 106 -7.00 -25.47 -11.72
CA LEU A 106 -7.99 -26.01 -10.79
C LEU A 106 -7.41 -27.12 -9.93
N ARG A 107 -6.64 -28.05 -10.51
CA ARG A 107 -5.98 -29.13 -9.76
C ARG A 107 -5.00 -28.59 -8.73
N ARG A 108 -4.16 -27.62 -9.10
CA ARG A 108 -3.23 -26.95 -8.18
C ARG A 108 -3.96 -26.24 -7.05
N LEU A 109 -5.02 -25.50 -7.38
CA LEU A 109 -5.83 -24.78 -6.40
C LEU A 109 -6.49 -25.73 -5.39
N VAL A 110 -7.16 -26.78 -5.88
CA VAL A 110 -7.82 -27.77 -5.03
C VAL A 110 -6.80 -28.52 -4.17
N GLY A 111 -5.67 -28.92 -4.74
CA GLY A 111 -4.57 -29.56 -4.00
C GLY A 111 -4.03 -28.67 -2.88
N GLU A 112 -3.79 -27.39 -3.18
CA GLU A 112 -3.30 -26.41 -2.20
C GLU A 112 -4.31 -26.23 -1.05
N LEU A 113 -5.61 -26.21 -1.33
CA LEU A 113 -6.66 -26.03 -0.32
C LEU A 113 -6.88 -27.26 0.57
N ILE A 114 -6.82 -28.47 0.01
CA ILE A 114 -6.98 -29.73 0.78
C ILE A 114 -5.84 -29.89 1.79
N GLY A 115 -4.63 -29.44 1.46
CA GLY A 115 -3.47 -29.55 2.34
C GLY A 115 -3.44 -28.55 3.51
N GLN A 116 -4.45 -27.71 3.70
CA GLN A 116 -4.43 -26.65 4.71
C GLN A 116 -5.15 -27.06 5.99
N ASP A 117 -4.47 -26.86 7.12
CA ASP A 117 -5.06 -27.02 8.46
C ASP A 117 -6.21 -26.02 8.70
N ASN A 118 -6.12 -24.83 8.08
CA ASN A 118 -7.18 -23.82 8.11
C ASN A 118 -7.51 -23.34 6.68
N ALA A 119 -8.35 -24.13 6.02
CA ALA A 119 -8.81 -23.85 4.66
C ALA A 119 -9.56 -22.51 4.54
N ARG A 120 -10.29 -22.10 5.58
CA ARG A 120 -11.06 -20.84 5.56
C ARG A 120 -10.14 -19.61 5.51
N LEU A 121 -9.09 -19.59 6.34
CA LEU A 121 -8.06 -18.55 6.27
C LEU A 121 -7.40 -18.52 4.88
N SER A 122 -7.07 -19.70 4.34
CA SER A 122 -6.43 -19.79 3.02
C SER A 122 -7.34 -19.31 1.89
N LEU A 123 -8.65 -19.55 1.97
CA LEU A 123 -9.63 -19.05 1.00
C LEU A 123 -9.77 -17.51 1.06
N GLU A 124 -9.77 -16.91 2.25
CA GLU A 124 -9.81 -15.45 2.38
C GLU A 124 -8.51 -14.81 1.88
N CYS A 125 -7.35 -15.44 2.15
CA CYS A 125 -6.07 -15.03 1.55
C CYS A 125 -6.12 -15.15 0.03
N LEU A 126 -6.68 -16.23 -0.51
CA LEU A 126 -6.81 -16.45 -1.94
C LEU A 126 -7.72 -15.40 -2.60
N ALA A 127 -8.85 -15.07 -1.97
CA ALA A 127 -9.75 -14.02 -2.46
C ALA A 127 -9.03 -12.67 -2.54
N LEU A 128 -8.16 -12.37 -1.57
CA LEU A 128 -7.32 -11.17 -1.57
C LEU A 128 -6.25 -11.20 -2.68
N VAL A 129 -5.57 -12.33 -2.89
CA VAL A 129 -4.50 -12.47 -3.89
C VAL A 129 -5.03 -12.57 -5.33
N THR A 130 -6.23 -13.09 -5.54
CA THR A 130 -6.82 -13.27 -6.88
C THR A 130 -7.80 -12.16 -7.25
N GLY A 131 -8.40 -11.48 -6.26
CA GLY A 131 -9.48 -10.51 -6.48
C GLY A 131 -10.85 -11.15 -6.76
N LEU A 132 -10.95 -12.47 -6.92
CA LEU A 132 -12.15 -13.18 -7.40
C LEU A 132 -13.37 -13.11 -6.45
N ALA A 133 -13.16 -12.76 -5.19
CA ALA A 133 -14.22 -12.61 -4.19
C ALA A 133 -13.83 -11.58 -3.11
N TYR A 134 -13.06 -10.56 -3.49
CA TYR A 134 -12.52 -9.60 -2.54
C TYR A 134 -13.59 -8.59 -2.09
N CYS A 135 -13.95 -8.63 -0.80
CA CYS A 135 -14.96 -7.75 -0.19
C CYS A 135 -14.41 -6.44 0.37
N GLY A 136 -13.14 -6.09 0.10
CA GLY A 136 -12.51 -4.88 0.66
C GLY A 136 -11.84 -5.07 2.03
N ASP A 137 -11.89 -6.28 2.59
CA ASP A 137 -11.23 -6.61 3.86
C ASP A 137 -9.71 -6.42 3.76
N SER A 138 -9.10 -5.77 4.73
CA SER A 138 -7.64 -5.70 4.80
C SER A 138 -7.04 -7.00 5.34
N MET A 139 -5.73 -7.21 5.15
CA MET A 139 -5.02 -8.32 5.82
C MET A 139 -5.16 -8.27 7.34
N THR A 140 -5.36 -7.08 7.92
CA THR A 140 -5.57 -6.90 9.36
C THR A 140 -6.97 -7.38 9.77
N ASP A 141 -7.99 -7.16 8.95
CA ASP A 141 -9.36 -7.61 9.22
C ASP A 141 -9.45 -9.14 9.15
N ILE A 142 -8.80 -9.74 8.16
CA ILE A 142 -8.65 -11.19 8.03
C ILE A 142 -7.89 -11.75 9.25
N ALA A 143 -6.79 -11.11 9.65
CA ALA A 143 -6.00 -11.53 10.80
C ALA A 143 -6.82 -11.57 12.10
N LYS A 144 -7.58 -10.50 12.37
CA LYS A 144 -8.48 -10.41 13.54
C LYS A 144 -9.54 -11.50 13.54
N ARG A 145 -10.18 -11.75 12.39
CA ARG A 145 -11.24 -12.76 12.23
C ARG A 145 -10.75 -14.18 12.50
N HIS A 146 -9.50 -14.47 12.14
CA HIS A 146 -8.90 -15.80 12.25
C HIS A 146 -8.00 -15.97 13.48
N GLY A 147 -7.86 -14.94 14.33
CA GLY A 147 -7.01 -15.00 15.53
C GLY A 147 -5.52 -15.20 15.22
N VAL A 148 -5.06 -14.71 14.07
CA VAL A 148 -3.66 -14.80 13.62
C VAL A 148 -3.04 -13.41 13.48
N THR A 149 -1.73 -13.33 13.31
CA THR A 149 -1.06 -12.04 13.07
C THR A 149 -1.23 -11.60 11.62
N ARG A 150 -1.24 -10.28 11.36
CA ARG A 150 -1.22 -9.73 9.99
C ARG A 150 -0.04 -10.26 9.18
N ALA A 151 1.12 -10.45 9.81
CA ALA A 151 2.31 -11.02 9.18
C ALA A 151 2.08 -12.48 8.71
N ALA A 152 1.33 -13.28 9.48
CA ALA A 152 0.96 -14.63 9.09
C ALA A 152 0.03 -14.63 7.86
N VAL A 153 -0.97 -13.74 7.82
CA VAL A 153 -1.84 -13.55 6.65
C VAL A 153 -1.02 -13.13 5.43
N SER A 154 -0.12 -12.15 5.60
CA SER A 154 0.77 -11.70 4.53
C SER A 154 1.66 -12.82 4.02
N LYS A 155 2.24 -13.65 4.91
CA LYS A 155 3.07 -14.80 4.54
C LYS A 155 2.25 -15.78 3.70
N ARG A 156 1.03 -16.11 4.14
CA ARG A 156 0.14 -17.03 3.44
C ARG A 156 -0.25 -16.53 2.06
N CYS A 157 -0.57 -15.24 1.92
CA CYS A 157 -0.83 -14.62 0.62
C CYS A 157 0.36 -14.81 -0.33
N VAL A 158 1.59 -14.60 0.15
CA VAL A 158 2.80 -14.78 -0.68
C VAL A 158 3.02 -16.22 -1.11
N GLU A 159 2.77 -17.19 -0.21
CA GLU A 159 2.84 -18.62 -0.53
C GLU A 159 1.84 -18.98 -1.64
N LEU A 160 0.59 -18.52 -1.52
CA LEU A 160 -0.46 -18.76 -2.52
C LEU A 160 -0.14 -18.12 -3.88
N THR A 161 0.35 -16.87 -3.90
CA THR A 161 0.78 -16.21 -5.15
C THR A 161 1.84 -17.04 -5.88
N ARG A 162 2.80 -17.61 -5.15
CA ARG A 162 3.87 -18.43 -5.72
C ARG A 162 3.36 -19.79 -6.19
N ALA A 163 2.57 -20.48 -5.36
CA ALA A 163 2.03 -21.80 -5.67
C ALA A 163 1.14 -21.79 -6.93
N LEU A 164 0.38 -20.71 -7.11
CA LEU A 164 -0.52 -20.51 -8.25
C LEU A 164 0.14 -19.77 -9.43
N ASN A 165 1.41 -19.41 -9.31
CA ASN A 165 2.16 -18.63 -10.30
C ASN A 165 1.43 -17.36 -10.77
N LEU A 166 0.87 -16.62 -9.80
CA LEU A 166 0.15 -15.38 -10.03
C LEU A 166 1.06 -14.17 -9.84
N GLN A 167 0.73 -13.05 -10.50
CA GLN A 167 1.27 -11.77 -10.09
C GLN A 167 0.63 -11.33 -8.76
N PRO A 168 1.37 -10.67 -7.84
CA PRO A 168 0.79 -10.16 -6.60
C PRO A 168 -0.33 -9.17 -6.91
N SER A 169 -1.50 -9.33 -6.28
CA SER A 169 -2.64 -8.45 -6.50
C SER A 169 -2.43 -7.05 -5.96
N ARG A 170 -3.33 -6.13 -6.35
CA ARG A 170 -3.39 -4.74 -5.86
C ARG A 170 -3.40 -4.62 -4.33
N ALA A 171 -3.96 -5.61 -3.62
CA ALA A 171 -3.99 -5.65 -2.17
C ALA A 171 -2.65 -6.04 -1.53
N MET A 172 -1.65 -6.39 -2.34
CA MET A 172 -0.33 -6.83 -1.91
C MET A 172 0.76 -5.84 -2.35
N ARG A 173 1.70 -5.52 -1.45
CA ARG A 173 2.86 -4.68 -1.78
C ARG A 173 3.70 -5.32 -2.89
N SER A 174 4.26 -4.52 -3.79
CA SER A 174 5.10 -5.00 -4.90
C SER A 174 6.38 -5.71 -4.42
N LEU A 175 6.98 -6.54 -5.29
CA LEU A 175 8.25 -7.23 -4.98
C LEU A 175 9.40 -6.27 -4.63
N PRO A 176 9.62 -5.15 -5.36
CA PRO A 176 10.65 -4.17 -5.01
C PRO A 176 10.41 -3.53 -3.63
N ALA A 177 9.16 -3.14 -3.34
CA ALA A 177 8.81 -2.55 -2.04
C ALA A 177 9.12 -3.51 -0.88
N ARG A 178 8.80 -4.81 -1.04
CA ARG A 178 9.12 -5.84 -0.04
C ARG A 178 10.63 -6.01 0.17
N GLN A 179 11.42 -5.98 -0.90
CA GLN A 179 12.88 -6.06 -0.79
C GLN A 179 13.46 -4.86 -0.05
N SER A 180 12.93 -3.66 -0.30
CA SER A 180 13.31 -2.44 0.42
C SER A 180 13.02 -2.55 1.92
N TYR A 181 11.81 -2.94 2.32
CA TYR A 181 11.47 -3.14 3.74
C TYR A 181 12.32 -4.21 4.41
N ARG A 182 12.60 -5.32 3.71
CA ARG A 182 13.49 -6.36 4.24
C ARG A 182 14.88 -5.82 4.51
N ARG A 183 15.46 -5.06 3.58
CA ARG A 183 16.78 -4.44 3.73
C ARG A 183 16.80 -3.42 4.87
N ALA A 184 15.79 -2.55 4.94
CA ALA A 184 15.66 -1.57 6.03
C ALA A 184 15.57 -2.26 7.40
N ARG A 185 14.75 -3.32 7.51
CA ARG A 185 14.60 -4.08 8.76
C ARG A 185 15.88 -4.81 9.17
N LEU A 186 16.61 -5.41 8.22
CA LEU A 186 17.90 -6.03 8.50
C LEU A 186 18.93 -5.01 8.97
N LYS A 187 18.95 -3.81 8.36
CA LYS A 187 19.82 -2.71 8.78
C LYS A 187 19.52 -2.28 10.23
N HIS A 188 18.25 -2.14 10.57
CA HIS A 188 17.80 -1.79 11.92
C HIS A 188 18.21 -2.83 12.97
N LEU A 189 17.99 -4.12 12.67
CA LEU A 189 18.41 -5.22 13.54
C LEU A 189 19.93 -5.29 13.70
N SER A 190 20.69 -4.99 12.65
CA SER A 190 22.16 -4.96 12.72
C SER A 190 22.73 -3.74 13.45
N SER A 191 21.97 -2.64 13.56
CA SER A 191 22.40 -1.43 14.29
C SER A 191 22.07 -1.47 15.78
N GLN A 192 21.32 -2.48 16.24
CA GLN A 192 20.97 -2.69 17.65
C GLN A 192 21.87 -3.72 18.35
N ILE A 193 22.86 -4.27 17.64
CA ILE A 193 23.91 -5.18 18.16
C ILE A 193 25.21 -4.40 18.25
#